data_AF-A0A496BSS8-F1
#
_entry.id   AF-A0A496BSS8-F1
#
_cell.length_a   1.000
_cell.length_b   1.000
_cell.length_c   1.000
_cell.angle_alpha   90.00
_cell.angle_beta   90.00
_cell.angle_gamma   90.00
#
_symmetry.space_group_name_H-M   'P 1'
#
loop_
_entity.id
_entity.type
_entity.pdbx_description
1 polymer ?
#
loop_
_entity_poly.entity_id
_entity_poly.type
_entity_poly.pdbx_seq_one_letter_code
_entity_poly.pdbx_strand_id
1 'polypeptide(L)'
;MDYKKIVKSRELRFLILNCCSWVPDSIMLRVQYYIKMGRRLSLKHPRRFSEKLQWYKLYYRNPLMFICVDKYDVRGYISSKGYSDLLNECYGVYDSARDIPFKELPNRFVIKTTDGGGGQNVFICKDKSNLDIEKLIEKLDGWKNKIRVHPGREWAYTGIKGSRFIVEKYIESALEKGGLVDYKFHCFNGNVKYLYIIADRDMGDKCGLGIYTIDFERIDAIRADEKPLSRNIEKPYNFEEMVKIAKNLSSDFPHVRVDLYNVEGKIIFGEFTFYDASGYMRFSPDSFDFELGEEFVLPVPYNEIDKNGKNIYRPQ
;
A
#
# COMPACT_ATOMS: atom_id res chain seq x y z
N MET A 1 6.59 12.37 -20.63
CA MET A 1 5.33 12.38 -21.40
C MET A 1 4.18 12.08 -20.43
N ASP A 2 3.22 12.99 -20.26
CA ASP A 2 2.07 12.70 -19.40
C ASP A 2 1.02 11.89 -20.17
N TYR A 3 1.19 10.57 -20.17
CA TYR A 3 0.29 9.64 -20.86
C TYR A 3 -1.18 9.75 -20.38
N LYS A 4 -1.42 10.30 -19.18
CA LYS A 4 -2.78 10.52 -18.68
C LYS A 4 -3.49 11.66 -19.43
N LYS A 5 -2.74 12.58 -20.04
CA LYS A 5 -3.29 13.62 -20.92
C LYS A 5 -3.63 13.07 -22.31
N ILE A 6 -2.97 11.99 -22.72
CA ILE A 6 -3.19 11.31 -24.01
C ILE A 6 -4.40 10.36 -23.89
N VAL A 7 -4.35 9.41 -22.95
CA VAL A 7 -5.45 8.49 -22.68
C VAL A 7 -6.08 8.86 -21.33
N LYS A 8 -7.05 9.79 -21.38
CA LYS A 8 -7.70 10.34 -20.19
C LYS A 8 -8.47 9.26 -19.41
N SER A 9 -9.25 8.44 -20.12
CA SER A 9 -10.02 7.36 -19.51
C SER A 9 -9.11 6.36 -18.79
N ARG A 10 -9.38 6.14 -17.51
CA ARG A 10 -8.66 5.16 -16.69
C ARG A 10 -9.00 3.73 -17.11
N GLU A 11 -10.27 3.48 -17.40
CA GLU A 11 -10.76 2.19 -17.89
C GLU A 11 -10.08 1.81 -19.20
N LEU A 12 -9.97 2.75 -20.14
CA LEU A 12 -9.25 2.54 -21.40
C LEU A 12 -7.76 2.25 -21.16
N ARG A 13 -7.11 2.94 -20.21
CA ARG A 13 -5.73 2.63 -19.83
C ARG A 13 -5.59 1.22 -19.27
N PHE A 14 -6.54 0.77 -18.44
CA PHE A 14 -6.54 -0.62 -17.95
C PHE A 14 -6.78 -1.62 -19.07
N LEU A 15 -7.69 -1.33 -20.00
CA LEU A 15 -7.93 -2.18 -21.16
C LEU A 15 -6.67 -2.34 -22.02
N ILE A 16 -5.95 -1.24 -22.30
CA ILE A 16 -4.66 -1.28 -23.01
C ILE A 16 -3.65 -2.16 -22.27
N LEU A 17 -3.52 -2.00 -20.95
CA LEU A 17 -2.60 -2.82 -20.16
C LEU A 17 -3.01 -4.31 -20.16
N ASN A 18 -4.30 -4.60 -20.14
CA ASN A 18 -4.83 -5.96 -20.25
C ASN A 18 -4.52 -6.57 -21.63
N CYS A 19 -4.64 -5.80 -22.72
CA CYS A 19 -4.24 -6.24 -24.06
C CYS A 19 -2.72 -6.51 -24.16
N CYS A 20 -1.92 -5.85 -23.33
CA CYS A 20 -0.47 -6.09 -23.21
C CYS A 20 -0.11 -7.08 -22.09
N SER A 21 -1.07 -7.86 -21.57
CA SER A 21 -0.83 -8.83 -20.48
C SER A 21 0.24 -9.88 -20.84
N TRP A 22 0.34 -10.26 -22.11
CA TRP A 22 1.32 -11.20 -22.65
C TRP A 22 2.76 -10.68 -22.67
N VAL A 23 2.97 -9.37 -22.55
CA VAL A 23 4.31 -8.78 -22.55
C VAL A 23 5.02 -9.16 -21.24
N PRO A 24 6.25 -9.72 -21.30
CA PRO A 24 7.03 -10.05 -20.10
C PRO A 24 7.20 -8.85 -19.16
N ASP A 25 7.09 -9.09 -17.85
CA ASP A 25 7.14 -8.03 -16.83
C ASP A 25 8.41 -7.19 -16.92
N SER A 26 9.56 -7.80 -17.19
CA SER A 26 10.85 -7.10 -17.33
C SER A 26 10.86 -6.08 -18.48
N ILE A 27 10.16 -6.37 -19.58
CA ILE A 27 10.01 -5.47 -20.73
C ILE A 27 8.98 -4.39 -20.39
N MET A 28 7.82 -4.79 -19.86
CA MET A 28 6.73 -3.88 -19.50
C MET A 28 7.19 -2.84 -18.47
N LEU A 29 7.91 -3.25 -17.42
CA LEU A 29 8.42 -2.35 -16.39
C LEU A 29 9.43 -1.33 -16.97
N ARG A 30 10.29 -1.72 -17.91
CA ARG A 30 11.21 -0.75 -18.57
C ARG A 30 10.44 0.31 -19.36
N VAL A 31 9.40 -0.10 -20.08
CA VAL A 31 8.52 0.81 -20.84
C VAL A 31 7.75 1.74 -19.90
N GLN A 32 7.09 1.18 -18.88
CA GLN A 32 6.33 1.95 -17.90
C GLN A 32 7.22 2.94 -17.12
N TYR A 33 8.41 2.51 -16.71
CA TYR A 33 9.38 3.36 -16.01
C TYR A 33 9.85 4.51 -16.90
N TYR A 34 10.17 4.26 -18.18
CA TYR A 34 10.53 5.34 -19.11
C TYR A 34 9.40 6.35 -19.29
N ILE A 35 8.16 5.89 -19.47
CA ILE A 35 6.99 6.76 -19.65
C ILE A 35 6.72 7.62 -18.40
N LYS A 36 6.76 7.00 -17.20
CA LYS A 36 6.37 7.63 -15.93
C LYS A 36 7.48 8.48 -15.32
N MET A 37 8.72 8.02 -15.42
CA MET A 37 9.89 8.63 -14.78
C MET A 37 10.69 9.51 -15.73
N GLY A 38 10.52 9.35 -17.06
CA GLY A 38 11.28 10.10 -18.06
C GLY A 38 12.74 9.66 -18.21
N ARG A 39 13.10 8.49 -17.67
CA ARG A 39 14.46 7.93 -17.66
C ARG A 39 14.43 6.42 -17.85
N ARG A 40 15.54 5.83 -18.33
CA ARG A 40 15.65 4.37 -18.52
C ARG A 40 15.80 3.68 -17.16
N LEU A 41 15.17 2.52 -17.02
CA LEU A 41 15.26 1.69 -15.81
C LEU A 41 16.58 0.90 -15.79
N SER A 42 17.42 1.11 -14.77
CA SER A 42 18.59 0.26 -14.50
C SER A 42 18.21 -0.93 -13.60
N LEU A 43 18.10 -2.14 -14.15
CA LEU A 43 17.89 -3.37 -13.35
C LEU A 43 19.20 -4.06 -12.94
N LYS A 44 20.29 -3.85 -13.68
CA LYS A 44 21.57 -4.50 -13.41
C LYS A 44 22.31 -3.82 -12.25
N HIS A 45 22.23 -2.49 -12.20
CA HIS A 45 22.85 -1.66 -11.17
C HIS A 45 21.85 -0.60 -10.70
N PRO A 46 20.74 -0.99 -10.04
CA PRO A 46 19.74 -0.04 -9.54
C PRO A 46 20.34 0.78 -8.40
N ARG A 47 20.28 2.11 -8.50
CA ARG A 47 20.78 3.00 -7.45
C ARG A 47 19.64 3.71 -6.74
N ARG A 48 18.61 4.07 -7.49
CA ARG A 48 17.44 4.78 -6.97
C ARG A 48 16.50 3.82 -6.27
N PHE A 49 15.81 4.30 -5.24
CA PHE A 49 14.73 3.57 -4.60
C PHE A 49 13.65 3.17 -5.62
N SER A 50 13.27 4.08 -6.52
CA SER A 50 12.31 3.80 -7.59
C SER A 50 12.75 2.65 -8.51
N GLU A 51 14.05 2.53 -8.82
CA GLU A 51 14.60 1.42 -9.62
C GLU A 51 14.65 0.12 -8.82
N LYS A 52 15.09 0.20 -7.55
CA LYS A 52 15.16 -0.93 -6.62
C LYS A 52 13.77 -1.54 -6.38
N LEU A 53 12.72 -0.73 -6.32
CA LEU A 53 11.34 -1.25 -6.26
C LEU A 53 10.94 -2.01 -7.54
N GLN A 54 11.37 -1.59 -8.73
CA GLN A 54 11.10 -2.37 -9.96
C GLN A 54 11.87 -3.69 -9.95
N TRP A 55 13.12 -3.69 -9.47
CA TRP A 55 13.87 -4.92 -9.23
C TRP A 55 13.14 -5.83 -8.24
N TYR A 56 12.63 -5.25 -7.14
CA TYR A 56 11.94 -5.97 -6.07
C TYR A 56 10.69 -6.70 -6.57
N LYS A 57 9.90 -6.07 -7.45
CA LYS A 57 8.77 -6.71 -8.13
C LYS A 57 9.17 -7.94 -8.95
N LEU A 58 10.30 -7.88 -9.64
CA LEU A 58 10.73 -8.94 -10.55
C LEU A 58 11.35 -10.13 -9.81
N TYR A 59 12.17 -9.86 -8.79
CA TYR A 59 13.15 -10.85 -8.31
C TYR A 59 12.97 -11.29 -6.86
N TYR A 60 12.32 -10.49 -6.00
CA TYR A 60 12.07 -10.91 -4.62
C TYR A 60 10.73 -11.60 -4.50
N ARG A 61 10.75 -12.82 -3.92
CA ARG A 61 9.60 -13.72 -3.86
C ARG A 61 9.49 -14.34 -2.49
N ASN A 62 8.86 -13.62 -1.57
CA ASN A 62 8.51 -14.15 -0.24
C ASN A 62 7.00 -14.38 -0.16
N PRO A 63 6.52 -15.64 -0.05
CA PRO A 63 5.08 -15.93 0.04
C PRO A 63 4.34 -15.23 1.18
N LEU A 64 5.03 -14.81 2.26
CA LEU A 64 4.42 -13.99 3.31
C LEU A 64 3.85 -12.67 2.77
N MET A 65 4.42 -12.13 1.69
CA MET A 65 3.92 -10.91 1.07
C MET A 65 2.47 -11.09 0.59
N PHE A 66 2.07 -12.29 0.15
CA PHE A 66 0.70 -12.58 -0.28
C PHE A 66 -0.29 -12.44 0.87
N ILE A 67 0.08 -12.95 2.04
CA ILE A 67 -0.72 -12.84 3.27
C ILE A 67 -0.79 -11.37 3.69
N CYS A 68 0.34 -10.66 3.67
CA CYS A 68 0.42 -9.29 4.15
C CYS A 68 -0.31 -8.26 3.28
N VAL A 69 -0.54 -8.53 1.99
CA VAL A 69 -1.31 -7.62 1.12
C VAL A 69 -2.82 -7.87 1.13
N ASP A 70 -3.28 -9.05 1.54
CA ASP A 70 -4.72 -9.31 1.72
C ASP A 70 -5.18 -8.68 3.04
N LYS A 71 -6.18 -7.79 2.97
CA LYS A 71 -6.63 -6.99 4.12
C LYS A 71 -7.25 -7.82 5.24
N TYR A 72 -7.63 -9.07 4.99
CA TYR A 72 -8.10 -9.98 6.02
C TYR A 72 -7.02 -10.94 6.48
N ASP A 73 -6.32 -11.61 5.55
CA ASP A 73 -5.36 -12.65 5.93
C ASP A 73 -4.13 -12.07 6.68
N VAL A 74 -3.79 -10.79 6.43
CA VAL A 74 -2.75 -10.06 7.17
C VAL A 74 -2.96 -10.07 8.68
N ARG A 75 -4.22 -10.17 9.14
CA ARG A 75 -4.57 -10.19 10.56
C ARG A 75 -3.88 -11.33 11.30
N GLY A 76 -3.76 -12.50 10.65
CA GLY A 76 -3.04 -13.65 11.23
C GLY A 76 -1.54 -13.37 11.42
N TYR A 77 -0.91 -12.66 10.49
CA TYR A 77 0.49 -12.24 10.61
C TYR A 77 0.67 -11.18 11.72
N ILE A 78 -0.22 -10.20 11.82
CA ILE A 78 -0.18 -9.20 12.89
C ILE A 78 -0.34 -9.86 14.27
N SER A 79 -1.29 -10.81 14.39
CA SER A 79 -1.49 -11.57 15.63
C SER A 79 -0.29 -12.45 15.99
N SER A 80 0.34 -13.12 15.02
CA SER A 80 1.53 -13.95 15.29
C SER A 80 2.75 -13.16 15.75
N LYS A 81 2.82 -11.86 15.41
CA LYS A 81 3.81 -10.91 15.93
C LYS A 81 3.44 -10.31 17.30
N GLY A 82 2.31 -10.71 17.89
CA GLY A 82 1.86 -10.25 19.20
C GLY A 82 1.10 -8.92 19.19
N TYR A 83 0.61 -8.48 18.04
CA TYR A 83 0.01 -7.15 17.85
C TYR A 83 -1.49 -7.19 17.51
N SER A 84 -2.21 -8.19 17.98
CA SER A 84 -3.67 -8.33 17.76
C SER A 84 -4.46 -7.08 18.14
N ASP A 85 -4.02 -6.35 19.17
CA ASP A 85 -4.69 -5.14 19.67
C ASP A 85 -4.61 -3.95 18.69
N LEU A 86 -3.70 -4.01 17.70
CA LEU A 86 -3.60 -3.01 16.63
C LEU A 86 -4.67 -3.22 15.56
N LEU A 87 -5.28 -4.41 15.49
CA LEU A 87 -6.23 -4.73 14.45
C LEU A 87 -7.53 -3.97 14.66
N ASN A 88 -8.02 -3.33 13.60
CA ASN A 88 -9.37 -2.76 13.63
C ASN A 88 -10.41 -3.87 13.82
N GLU A 89 -11.54 -3.52 14.41
CA GLU A 89 -12.64 -4.44 14.64
C GLU A 89 -13.25 -4.86 13.29
N CYS A 90 -13.34 -6.17 13.08
CA CYS A 90 -13.85 -6.78 11.85
C CYS A 90 -15.19 -7.43 12.15
N TYR A 91 -16.26 -6.95 11.51
CA TYR A 91 -17.62 -7.47 11.66
C TYR A 91 -17.85 -8.73 10.81
N GLY A 92 -17.02 -8.97 9.80
CA GLY A 92 -17.05 -10.22 9.04
C GLY A 92 -16.35 -10.14 7.69
N VAL A 93 -16.21 -11.31 7.07
CA VAL A 93 -15.69 -11.47 5.71
C VAL A 93 -16.63 -12.34 4.90
N TYR A 94 -16.91 -11.91 3.68
CA TYR A 94 -17.97 -12.47 2.85
C TYR A 94 -17.49 -12.63 1.41
N ASP A 95 -17.83 -13.76 0.78
CA ASP A 95 -17.55 -13.98 -0.63
C ASP A 95 -18.56 -13.25 -1.54
N SER A 96 -19.80 -13.06 -1.08
CA SER A 96 -20.83 -12.30 -1.81
C SER A 96 -21.24 -11.05 -1.04
N ALA A 97 -21.54 -9.97 -1.75
CA ALA A 97 -22.12 -8.78 -1.14
C ALA A 97 -23.52 -9.06 -0.55
N ARG A 98 -24.23 -10.06 -1.09
CA ARG A 98 -25.54 -10.51 -0.60
C ARG A 98 -25.48 -11.24 0.73
N ASP A 99 -24.33 -11.79 1.10
CA ASP A 99 -24.16 -12.53 2.36
C ASP A 99 -23.90 -11.59 3.55
N ILE A 100 -23.69 -10.29 3.29
CA ILE A 100 -23.43 -9.29 4.32
C ILE A 100 -24.71 -9.03 5.12
N PRO A 101 -24.73 -9.23 6.45
CA PRO A 101 -25.92 -9.02 7.28
C PRO A 101 -26.13 -7.54 7.60
N PHE A 102 -26.48 -6.73 6.59
CA PHE A 102 -26.61 -5.26 6.71
C PHE A 102 -27.53 -4.80 7.86
N LYS A 103 -28.55 -5.59 8.21
CA LYS A 103 -29.46 -5.29 9.33
C LYS A 103 -28.74 -5.30 10.68
N GLU A 104 -27.79 -6.22 10.87
CA GLU A 104 -27.05 -6.43 12.11
C GLU A 104 -25.85 -5.48 12.26
N LEU A 105 -25.33 -4.95 11.14
CA LEU A 105 -24.21 -4.00 11.18
C LEU A 105 -24.56 -2.75 12.00
N PRO A 106 -23.59 -2.11 12.67
CA PRO A 106 -23.82 -0.84 13.36
C PRO A 106 -24.19 0.28 12.38
N ASN A 107 -24.57 1.46 12.91
CA ASN A 107 -24.92 2.60 12.06
C ASN A 107 -23.76 3.10 11.17
N ARG A 108 -22.51 2.75 11.54
CA ARG A 108 -21.29 3.21 10.87
C ARG A 108 -20.33 2.05 10.65
N PHE A 109 -19.91 1.85 9.41
CA PHE A 109 -19.01 0.76 9.02
C PHE A 109 -18.30 1.10 7.71
N VAL A 110 -17.26 0.32 7.40
CA VAL A 110 -16.54 0.39 6.13
C VAL A 110 -16.56 -0.98 5.47
N ILE A 111 -16.90 -1.05 4.19
CA ILE A 111 -16.78 -2.26 3.37
C ILE A 111 -15.63 -2.05 2.41
N LYS A 112 -14.73 -3.03 2.33
CA LYS A 112 -13.61 -3.02 1.39
C LYS A 112 -13.53 -4.37 0.67
N THR A 113 -12.92 -4.41 -0.52
CA THR A 113 -12.41 -5.70 -1.00
C THR A 113 -11.07 -6.03 -0.34
N THR A 114 -10.79 -7.31 -0.07
CA THR A 114 -9.54 -7.72 0.57
C THR A 114 -8.31 -7.53 -0.31
N ASP A 115 -8.50 -7.49 -1.62
CA ASP A 115 -7.49 -7.24 -2.66
C ASP A 115 -7.41 -5.77 -3.12
N GLY A 116 -8.25 -4.89 -2.56
CA GLY A 116 -8.33 -3.50 -2.96
C GLY A 116 -7.08 -2.70 -2.59
N GLY A 117 -6.62 -1.83 -3.50
CA GLY A 117 -5.47 -0.94 -3.28
C GLY A 117 -5.78 0.52 -3.66
N GLY A 118 -4.97 1.46 -3.16
CA GLY A 118 -5.01 2.86 -3.59
C GLY A 118 -6.35 3.58 -3.33
N GLY A 119 -7.06 3.20 -2.27
CA GLY A 119 -8.36 3.78 -1.90
C GLY A 119 -9.52 3.35 -2.82
N GLN A 120 -9.31 2.38 -3.69
CA GLN A 120 -10.37 1.80 -4.52
C GLN A 120 -11.14 0.74 -3.76
N ASN A 121 -12.36 0.46 -4.21
CA ASN A 121 -13.21 -0.59 -3.66
C ASN A 121 -13.43 -0.44 -2.15
N VAL A 122 -13.64 0.81 -1.71
CA VAL A 122 -13.97 1.16 -0.33
C VAL A 122 -15.32 1.86 -0.32
N PHE A 123 -16.23 1.39 0.53
CA PHE A 123 -17.51 2.03 0.82
C PHE A 123 -17.50 2.43 2.29
N ILE A 124 -17.82 3.69 2.57
CA ILE A 124 -17.88 4.25 3.92
C ILE A 124 -19.34 4.57 4.23
N CYS A 125 -19.92 3.86 5.18
CA CYS A 125 -21.23 4.16 5.73
C CYS A 125 -21.05 5.01 6.99
N LYS A 126 -21.46 6.28 6.93
CA LYS A 126 -21.51 7.18 8.10
C LYS A 126 -22.90 7.26 8.74
N ASP A 127 -23.92 6.85 8.00
CA ASP A 127 -25.29 6.73 8.47
C ASP A 127 -25.98 5.62 7.66
N LYS A 128 -26.51 4.62 8.36
CA LYS A 128 -27.18 3.46 7.75
C LYS A 128 -28.67 3.73 7.48
N SER A 129 -29.25 4.77 8.07
CA SER A 129 -30.70 5.03 8.05
C SER A 129 -31.29 5.16 6.64
N ASN A 130 -30.52 5.71 5.70
CA ASN A 130 -30.93 5.95 4.32
C ASN A 130 -30.18 5.07 3.30
N LEU A 131 -29.61 3.95 3.75
CA LEU A 131 -28.80 3.10 2.89
C LEU A 131 -29.67 2.27 1.93
N ASP A 132 -29.52 2.53 0.63
CA ASP A 132 -30.08 1.68 -0.43
C ASP A 132 -29.23 0.41 -0.57
N ILE A 133 -29.67 -0.67 0.07
CA ILE A 133 -28.93 -1.94 0.16
C ILE A 133 -28.76 -2.59 -1.22
N GLU A 134 -29.80 -2.61 -2.06
CA GLU A 134 -29.71 -3.25 -3.37
C GLU A 134 -28.72 -2.51 -4.29
N LYS A 135 -28.77 -1.17 -4.33
CA LYS A 135 -27.77 -0.40 -5.09
C LYS A 135 -26.35 -0.58 -4.54
N LEU A 136 -26.21 -0.72 -3.22
CA LEU A 136 -24.91 -1.00 -2.63
C LEU A 136 -24.39 -2.37 -3.07
N ILE A 137 -25.22 -3.41 -3.05
CA ILE A 137 -24.86 -4.75 -3.51
C ILE A 137 -24.39 -4.71 -4.96
N GLU A 138 -25.15 -4.07 -5.86
CA GLU A 138 -24.76 -3.91 -7.27
C GLU A 138 -23.39 -3.23 -7.42
N LYS A 139 -23.14 -2.19 -6.62
CA LYS A 139 -21.86 -1.48 -6.61
C LYS A 139 -20.71 -2.39 -6.13
N LEU A 140 -20.93 -3.15 -5.05
CA LEU A 140 -19.95 -4.05 -4.46
C LEU A 140 -19.61 -5.20 -5.40
N ASP A 141 -20.60 -5.85 -5.99
CA ASP A 141 -20.41 -6.93 -6.97
C ASP A 141 -19.60 -6.43 -8.18
N GLY A 142 -19.80 -5.16 -8.56
CA GLY A 142 -19.00 -4.46 -9.54
C GLY A 142 -17.51 -4.28 -9.17
N TRP A 143 -17.03 -4.67 -8.00
CA TRP A 143 -15.60 -4.54 -7.62
C TRP A 143 -14.79 -5.82 -7.84
N LYS A 144 -15.42 -6.99 -7.83
CA LYS A 144 -14.71 -8.27 -7.80
C LYS A 144 -14.09 -8.65 -9.15
N ASN A 145 -12.92 -9.32 -9.08
CA ASN A 145 -12.31 -10.12 -10.15
C ASN A 145 -12.07 -9.40 -11.50
N LYS A 146 -11.85 -8.07 -11.48
CA LYS A 146 -11.71 -7.28 -12.72
C LYS A 146 -10.32 -7.29 -13.35
N ILE A 147 -9.31 -7.86 -12.68
CA ILE A 147 -7.91 -7.71 -13.08
C ILE A 147 -7.30 -9.09 -13.39
N ARG A 148 -6.91 -9.31 -14.65
CA ARG A 148 -6.16 -10.50 -15.09
C ARG A 148 -4.66 -10.42 -14.78
N VAL A 149 -4.09 -9.21 -14.86
CA VAL A 149 -2.68 -8.92 -14.57
C VAL A 149 -2.60 -7.61 -13.82
N HIS A 150 -1.87 -7.58 -12.70
CA HIS A 150 -1.73 -6.36 -11.91
C HIS A 150 -1.15 -5.22 -12.76
N PRO A 151 -1.81 -4.05 -12.88
CA PRO A 151 -1.39 -2.95 -13.75
C PRO A 151 0.04 -2.45 -13.49
N GLY A 152 0.49 -2.57 -12.24
CA GLY A 152 1.84 -2.22 -11.80
C GLY A 152 2.87 -3.36 -11.88
N ARG A 153 2.48 -4.56 -12.33
CA ARG A 153 3.28 -5.81 -12.29
C ARG A 153 3.83 -6.10 -10.89
N GLU A 154 2.95 -6.00 -9.89
CA GLU A 154 3.32 -6.13 -8.48
C GLU A 154 3.08 -7.55 -8.01
N TRP A 155 4.15 -8.26 -7.72
CA TRP A 155 4.11 -9.70 -7.45
C TRP A 155 3.31 -10.04 -6.18
N ALA A 156 3.45 -9.29 -5.09
CA ALA A 156 2.72 -9.56 -3.84
C ALA A 156 1.20 -9.73 -4.06
N TYR A 157 0.60 -8.91 -4.93
CA TYR A 157 -0.84 -8.93 -5.17
C TYR A 157 -1.28 -10.07 -6.09
N THR A 158 -0.36 -10.77 -6.77
CA THR A 158 -0.73 -11.92 -7.63
C THR A 158 -1.04 -13.18 -6.83
N GLY A 159 -0.68 -13.22 -5.54
CA GLY A 159 -0.98 -14.34 -4.66
C GLY A 159 -2.43 -14.39 -4.17
N ILE A 160 -3.19 -13.31 -4.35
CA ILE A 160 -4.57 -13.24 -3.91
C ILE A 160 -5.44 -14.02 -4.90
N LYS A 161 -6.00 -15.15 -4.45
CA LYS A 161 -6.72 -16.11 -5.30
C LYS A 161 -8.19 -15.77 -5.53
N GLY A 162 -8.75 -14.84 -4.75
CA GLY A 162 -10.13 -14.39 -4.90
C GLY A 162 -10.40 -13.13 -4.09
N SER A 163 -11.22 -12.24 -4.65
CA SER A 163 -11.63 -11.01 -3.98
C SER A 163 -12.79 -11.31 -3.02
N ARG A 164 -12.62 -10.99 -1.74
CA ARG A 164 -13.65 -11.08 -0.68
C ARG A 164 -14.02 -9.68 -0.21
N PHE A 165 -15.18 -9.52 0.41
CA PHE A 165 -15.54 -8.30 1.13
C PHE A 165 -15.16 -8.44 2.59
N ILE A 166 -14.46 -7.45 3.13
CA ILE A 166 -14.24 -7.29 4.57
C ILE A 166 -15.07 -6.11 5.07
N VAL A 167 -15.80 -6.32 6.16
CA VAL A 167 -16.60 -5.30 6.82
C VAL A 167 -15.95 -4.96 8.15
N GLU A 168 -15.57 -3.70 8.33
CA GLU A 168 -14.83 -3.24 9.50
C GLU A 168 -15.51 -2.05 10.17
N LYS A 169 -15.15 -1.83 11.43
CA LYS A 169 -15.52 -0.63 12.17
C LYS A 169 -15.01 0.63 11.47
N TYR A 170 -15.88 1.63 11.38
CA TYR A 170 -15.49 2.96 10.94
C TYR A 170 -14.56 3.60 11.97
N ILE A 171 -13.38 4.02 11.53
CA ILE A 171 -12.42 4.76 12.35
C ILE A 171 -12.75 6.24 12.23
N GLU A 172 -12.90 6.92 13.35
CA GLU A 172 -13.22 8.35 13.37
C GLU A 172 -12.13 9.18 12.69
N SER A 173 -12.56 10.21 11.97
CA SER A 173 -11.69 11.15 11.28
C SER A 173 -12.05 12.56 11.71
N ALA A 174 -11.11 13.27 12.31
CA ALA A 174 -11.28 14.67 12.70
C ALA A 174 -10.77 15.58 11.57
N LEU A 175 -11.66 16.02 10.66
CA LEU A 175 -11.28 16.82 9.48
C LEU A 175 -10.52 18.09 9.87
N GLU A 176 -10.95 18.75 10.96
CA GLU A 176 -10.30 19.91 11.55
C GLU A 176 -8.86 19.63 12.01
N LYS A 177 -8.56 18.37 12.38
CA LYS A 177 -7.22 17.88 12.75
C LYS A 177 -6.47 17.24 11.58
N GLY A 178 -6.96 17.37 10.35
CA GLY A 178 -6.35 16.81 9.13
C GLY A 178 -6.94 15.47 8.69
N GLY A 179 -8.11 15.11 9.20
CA GLY A 179 -8.79 13.85 8.92
C GLY A 179 -8.17 12.67 9.66
N LEU A 180 -8.24 11.48 9.06
CA LEU A 180 -7.52 10.31 9.56
C LEU A 180 -6.06 10.39 9.09
N VAL A 181 -5.18 10.89 9.97
CA VAL A 181 -3.75 11.04 9.68
C VAL A 181 -3.09 9.67 9.58
N ASP A 182 -2.38 9.46 8.48
CA ASP A 182 -1.76 8.19 8.13
C ASP A 182 -0.23 8.30 8.29
N TYR A 183 0.32 7.51 9.22
CA TYR A 183 1.74 7.46 9.53
C TYR A 183 2.36 6.27 8.82
N LYS A 184 3.07 6.54 7.73
CA LYS A 184 3.60 5.53 6.83
C LYS A 184 5.09 5.36 7.03
N PHE A 185 5.45 4.35 7.82
CA PHE A 185 6.82 4.07 8.21
C PHE A 185 7.52 3.27 7.10
N HIS A 186 8.51 3.89 6.45
CA HIS A 186 9.36 3.22 5.47
C HIS A 186 10.45 2.43 6.17
N CYS A 187 10.35 1.11 6.07
CA CYS A 187 11.21 0.17 6.76
C CYS A 187 12.10 -0.59 5.80
N PHE A 188 13.37 -0.74 6.17
CA PHE A 188 14.41 -1.45 5.42
C PHE A 188 15.08 -2.47 6.36
N ASN A 189 14.92 -3.76 6.08
CA ASN A 189 15.41 -4.86 6.92
C ASN A 189 15.05 -4.69 8.42
N GLY A 190 13.78 -4.43 8.72
CA GLY A 190 13.31 -4.19 10.09
C GLY A 190 13.70 -2.84 10.71
N ASN A 191 14.40 -1.96 9.97
CA ASN A 191 14.77 -0.62 10.45
C ASN A 191 13.91 0.45 9.80
N VAL A 192 13.24 1.25 10.61
CA VAL A 192 12.50 2.44 10.13
C VAL A 192 13.50 3.56 9.86
N LYS A 193 13.46 4.12 8.64
CA LYS A 193 14.35 5.22 8.23
C LYS A 193 13.62 6.52 7.99
N TYR A 194 12.47 6.45 7.33
CA TYR A 194 11.67 7.62 6.97
C TYR A 194 10.22 7.40 7.35
N LEU A 195 9.52 8.50 7.57
CA LEU A 195 8.10 8.55 7.83
C LEU A 195 7.45 9.46 6.79
N TYR A 196 6.44 8.95 6.08
CA TYR A 196 5.51 9.83 5.38
C TYR A 196 4.31 10.06 6.25
N ILE A 197 3.97 11.32 6.47
CA ILE A 197 2.72 11.70 7.13
C ILE A 197 1.78 12.20 6.05
N ILE A 198 0.63 11.53 5.93
CA ILE A 198 -0.43 11.94 5.02
C ILE A 198 -1.63 12.44 5.82
N ALA A 199 -2.06 13.67 5.53
CA ALA A 199 -3.22 14.31 6.13
C ALA A 199 -3.99 15.11 5.08
N ASP A 200 -5.09 15.74 5.51
CA ASP A 200 -5.96 16.58 4.69
C ASP A 200 -6.49 15.81 3.45
N ARG A 201 -6.95 14.58 3.69
CA ARG A 201 -7.49 13.71 2.64
C ARG A 201 -8.95 14.08 2.35
N ASP A 202 -9.15 14.97 1.39
CA ASP A 202 -10.48 15.25 0.84
C ASP A 202 -10.82 14.27 -0.30
N MET A 203 -12.06 13.78 -0.33
CA MET A 203 -12.54 12.91 -1.42
C MET A 203 -12.53 13.69 -2.74
N GLY A 204 -11.59 13.37 -3.63
CA GLY A 204 -11.49 13.95 -4.97
C GLY A 204 -10.33 14.92 -5.18
N ASP A 205 -9.56 15.24 -4.12
CA ASP A 205 -8.33 16.03 -4.22
C ASP A 205 -7.10 15.21 -3.80
N LYS A 206 -5.90 15.72 -4.10
CA LYS A 206 -4.64 15.15 -3.63
C LYS A 206 -4.48 15.41 -2.13
N CYS A 207 -4.04 14.40 -1.39
CA CYS A 207 -3.71 14.55 0.02
C CYS A 207 -2.40 15.33 0.21
N GLY A 208 -2.28 15.96 1.39
CA GLY A 208 -1.03 16.57 1.83
C GLY A 208 -0.06 15.49 2.32
N LEU A 209 1.15 15.45 1.75
CA LEU A 209 2.22 14.54 2.15
C LEU A 209 3.43 15.33 2.67
N GLY A 210 3.87 15.00 3.89
CA GLY A 210 5.15 15.43 4.44
C GLY A 210 6.09 14.24 4.62
N ILE A 211 7.38 14.48 4.38
CA ILE A 211 8.44 13.48 4.57
C ILE A 211 9.23 13.87 5.81
N TYR A 212 9.49 12.91 6.69
CA TYR A 212 10.12 13.12 7.99
C TYR A 212 11.20 12.07 8.25
N THR A 213 12.20 12.46 9.05
CA THR A 213 13.13 11.54 9.70
C THR A 213 12.38 10.75 10.79
N ILE A 214 13.03 9.73 11.36
CA ILE A 214 12.47 8.98 12.49
C ILE A 214 12.44 9.78 13.80
N ASP A 215 13.19 10.89 13.87
CA ASP A 215 13.15 11.82 15.00
C ASP A 215 12.01 12.83 14.90
N PHE A 216 11.12 12.65 13.89
CA PHE A 216 9.98 13.50 13.59
C PHE A 216 10.38 14.89 13.03
N GLU A 217 11.56 14.99 12.43
CA GLU A 217 12.01 16.22 11.77
C GLU A 217 11.64 16.22 10.30
N ARG A 218 11.08 17.32 9.80
CA ARG A 218 10.63 17.41 8.41
C ARG A 218 11.83 17.52 7.47
N ILE A 219 11.82 16.68 6.42
CA ILE A 219 12.81 16.70 5.34
C ILE A 219 12.30 17.63 4.23
N ASP A 220 13.20 18.45 3.68
CA ASP A 220 12.92 19.29 2.50
C ASP A 220 12.96 18.47 1.21
N ALA A 221 12.03 17.52 1.11
CA ALA A 221 11.80 16.71 -0.08
C ALA A 221 10.30 16.57 -0.32
N ILE A 222 9.89 16.66 -1.59
CA ILE A 222 8.50 16.51 -2.00
C ILE A 222 8.34 15.38 -3.00
N ARG A 223 7.18 14.74 -2.96
CA ARG A 223 6.74 13.74 -3.94
C ARG A 223 5.89 14.40 -5.02
N ALA A 224 6.28 14.25 -6.28
CA ALA A 224 5.62 14.92 -7.40
C ALA A 224 4.16 14.45 -7.65
N ASP A 225 3.79 13.29 -7.15
CA ASP A 225 2.43 12.73 -7.26
C ASP A 225 1.45 13.34 -6.25
N GLU A 226 1.92 13.85 -5.11
CA GLU A 226 1.10 14.39 -4.02
C GLU A 226 1.25 15.91 -3.87
N LYS A 227 0.39 16.54 -3.05
CA LYS A 227 0.58 17.93 -2.63
C LYS A 227 1.50 17.94 -1.41
N PRO A 228 2.42 18.91 -1.27
CA PRO A 228 3.16 19.08 -0.03
C PRO A 228 2.19 19.33 1.13
N LEU A 229 2.41 18.67 2.26
CA LEU A 229 1.63 18.92 3.47
C LEU A 229 1.92 20.33 3.98
N SER A 230 0.90 21.19 4.03
CA SER A 230 1.02 22.55 4.55
C SER A 230 0.80 22.60 6.06
N ARG A 231 -0.03 21.70 6.59
CA ARG A 231 -0.33 21.57 8.02
C ARG A 231 0.90 21.14 8.82
N ASN A 232 1.07 21.73 10.00
CA ASN A 232 1.97 21.18 11.01
C ASN A 232 1.26 20.05 11.77
N ILE A 233 1.83 18.85 11.75
CA ILE A 233 1.31 17.71 12.48
C ILE A 233 2.11 17.58 13.77
N GLU A 234 1.41 17.50 14.90
CA GLU A 234 2.06 17.27 16.20
C GLU A 234 2.52 15.81 16.32
N LYS A 235 3.70 15.62 16.89
CA LYS A 235 4.23 14.28 17.19
C LYS A 235 3.32 13.58 18.21
N PRO A 236 2.77 12.40 17.89
CA PRO A 236 1.99 11.64 18.86
C PRO A 236 2.80 11.32 20.12
N TYR A 237 2.19 11.36 21.30
CA TYR A 237 2.88 11.10 22.57
C TYR A 237 3.45 9.67 22.68
N ASN A 238 2.86 8.72 21.94
CA ASN A 238 3.29 7.32 21.86
C ASN A 238 3.94 7.00 20.50
N PHE A 239 4.52 7.99 19.84
CA PHE A 239 5.19 7.82 18.56
C PHE A 239 6.33 6.78 18.62
N GLU A 240 7.11 6.76 19.69
CA GLU A 240 8.19 5.80 19.89
C GLU A 240 7.67 4.35 19.90
N GLU A 241 6.46 4.13 20.40
CA GLU A 241 5.81 2.82 20.35
C GLU A 241 5.40 2.46 18.92
N MET A 242 4.87 3.43 18.15
CA MET A 242 4.58 3.24 16.72
C MET A 242 5.83 2.83 15.94
N VAL A 243 6.98 3.44 16.25
CA VAL A 243 8.28 3.08 15.63
C VAL A 243 8.68 1.65 15.97
N LYS A 244 8.57 1.23 17.24
CA LYS A 244 8.89 -0.14 17.67
C LYS A 244 8.01 -1.17 16.97
N ILE A 245 6.70 -0.90 16.91
CA ILE A 245 5.73 -1.72 16.18
C ILE A 245 6.15 -1.85 14.71
N ALA A 246 6.42 -0.73 14.03
CA ALA A 246 6.81 -0.74 12.62
C ALA A 246 8.10 -1.54 12.38
N LYS A 247 9.11 -1.41 13.27
CA LYS A 247 10.35 -2.21 13.22
C LYS A 247 10.07 -3.71 13.33
N ASN A 248 9.29 -4.13 14.32
CA ASN A 248 8.98 -5.55 14.54
C ASN A 248 8.18 -6.12 13.36
N LEU A 249 7.10 -5.44 12.96
CA LEU A 249 6.22 -5.86 11.88
C LEU A 249 6.91 -5.97 10.52
N SER A 250 7.97 -5.17 10.28
CA SER A 250 8.72 -5.16 9.02
C SER A 250 9.94 -6.09 8.98
N SER A 251 10.27 -6.75 10.10
CA SER A 251 11.51 -7.54 10.25
C SER A 251 11.69 -8.69 9.24
N ASP A 252 10.60 -9.24 8.70
CA ASP A 252 10.64 -10.36 7.75
C ASP A 252 10.86 -9.91 6.29
N PHE A 253 11.01 -8.60 6.04
CA PHE A 253 11.06 -8.04 4.69
C PHE A 253 12.28 -7.13 4.47
N PRO A 254 12.97 -7.26 3.33
CA PRO A 254 14.04 -6.33 2.93
C PRO A 254 13.56 -4.89 2.84
N HIS A 255 12.33 -4.70 2.35
CA HIS A 255 11.61 -3.44 2.41
C HIS A 255 10.11 -3.69 2.50
N VAL A 256 9.47 -2.94 3.40
CA VAL A 256 8.02 -2.77 3.43
C VAL A 256 7.69 -1.44 4.11
N ARG A 257 6.64 -0.78 3.64
CA ARG A 257 6.05 0.34 4.35
C ARG A 257 4.96 -0.17 5.29
N VAL A 258 5.03 0.23 6.55
CA VAL A 258 4.02 -0.10 7.58
C VAL A 258 3.19 1.13 7.84
N ASP A 259 1.90 1.06 7.55
CA ASP A 259 0.98 2.17 7.70
C ASP A 259 0.23 2.01 9.02
N LEU A 260 0.31 3.02 9.90
CA LEU A 260 -0.37 3.04 11.18
C LEU A 260 -1.22 4.31 11.30
N TYR A 261 -2.34 4.20 12.00
CA TYR A 261 -3.11 5.33 12.50
C TYR A 261 -2.84 5.54 13.98
N ASN A 262 -3.04 6.77 14.42
CA ASN A 262 -3.07 7.12 15.84
C ASN A 262 -4.30 7.97 16.12
N VAL A 263 -5.29 7.37 16.79
CA VAL A 263 -6.57 8.01 17.09
C VAL A 263 -6.72 8.06 18.60
N GLU A 264 -6.61 9.26 19.16
CA GLU A 264 -6.72 9.50 20.61
C GLU A 264 -5.76 8.60 21.43
N GLY A 265 -4.55 8.39 20.92
CA GLY A 265 -3.55 7.53 21.56
C GLY A 265 -3.69 6.04 21.25
N LYS A 266 -4.78 5.61 20.61
CA LYS A 266 -4.91 4.24 20.13
C LYS A 266 -4.18 4.07 18.80
N ILE A 267 -3.20 3.18 18.77
CA ILE A 267 -2.49 2.78 17.55
C ILE A 267 -3.33 1.72 16.82
N ILE A 268 -3.55 1.92 15.53
CA ILE A 268 -4.32 0.98 14.70
C ILE A 268 -3.49 0.66 13.45
N PHE A 269 -3.38 -0.62 13.11
CA PHE A 269 -2.73 -1.06 11.88
C PHE A 269 -3.58 -0.69 10.66
N GLY A 270 -2.95 -0.06 9.66
CA GLY A 270 -3.57 0.31 8.39
C GLY A 270 -3.32 -0.76 7.32
N GLU A 271 -2.08 -0.83 6.82
CA GLU A 271 -1.69 -1.82 5.80
C GLU A 271 -0.17 -2.01 5.72
N PHE A 272 0.25 -3.11 5.09
CA PHE A 272 1.58 -3.21 4.51
C PHE A 272 1.55 -2.77 3.06
N THR A 273 2.56 -2.00 2.65
CA THR A 273 2.76 -1.64 1.24
C THR A 273 4.18 -1.97 0.82
N PHE A 274 4.33 -2.96 -0.07
CA PHE A 274 5.62 -3.41 -0.58
C PHE A 274 6.15 -2.57 -1.75
N TYR A 275 5.25 -1.92 -2.49
CA TYR A 275 5.57 -1.21 -3.72
C TYR A 275 4.92 0.19 -3.71
N ASP A 276 5.40 1.09 -2.85
CA ASP A 276 4.83 2.43 -2.74
C ASP A 276 4.80 3.15 -4.10
N ALA A 277 3.65 3.75 -4.44
CA ALA A 277 3.35 4.32 -5.76
C ALA A 277 3.68 3.41 -6.96
N SER A 278 3.68 2.09 -6.77
CA SER A 278 4.17 1.10 -7.73
C SER A 278 5.64 1.34 -8.13
N GLY A 279 6.43 2.00 -7.29
CA GLY A 279 7.81 2.39 -7.57
C GLY A 279 7.97 3.45 -8.68
N TYR A 280 6.89 4.18 -9.00
CA TYR A 280 6.89 5.24 -10.02
C TYR A 280 6.78 6.65 -9.41
N MET A 281 7.37 6.84 -8.25
CA MET A 281 7.43 8.12 -7.55
C MET A 281 8.64 8.93 -8.00
N ARG A 282 8.45 10.25 -8.15
CA ARG A 282 9.55 11.20 -8.40
C ARG A 282 9.65 12.15 -7.23
N PHE A 283 10.89 12.44 -6.83
CA PHE A 283 11.16 13.36 -5.73
C PHE A 283 11.78 14.66 -6.25
N SER A 284 11.59 15.73 -5.49
CA SER A 284 12.32 16.97 -5.62
C SER A 284 12.84 17.34 -4.22
N PRO A 285 14.17 17.39 -3.99
CA PRO A 285 15.22 17.10 -4.97
C PRO A 285 15.27 15.61 -5.36
N ASP A 286 15.82 15.33 -6.55
CA ASP A 286 15.96 13.95 -7.07
C ASP A 286 17.02 13.14 -6.29
N SER A 287 17.89 13.80 -5.51
CA SER A 287 18.85 13.16 -4.59
C SER A 287 18.16 12.26 -3.58
N PHE A 288 16.96 12.62 -3.13
CA PHE A 288 16.20 11.84 -2.14
C PHE A 288 15.81 10.44 -2.67
N ASP A 289 15.62 10.28 -3.99
CA ASP A 289 15.42 8.95 -4.62
C ASP A 289 16.67 8.06 -4.47
N PHE A 290 17.86 8.66 -4.45
CA PHE A 290 19.12 7.94 -4.21
C PHE A 290 19.34 7.66 -2.72
N GLU A 291 19.07 8.61 -1.84
CA GLU A 291 19.19 8.44 -0.38
C GLU A 291 18.32 7.28 0.12
N LEU A 292 17.03 7.26 -0.25
CA LEU A 292 16.15 6.10 -0.02
C LEU A 292 16.69 4.81 -0.67
N GLY A 293 17.34 4.97 -1.82
CA GLY A 293 17.96 3.88 -2.54
C GLY A 293 19.09 3.24 -1.75
N GLU A 294 19.95 4.02 -1.08
CA GLU A 294 21.08 3.53 -0.28
C GLU A 294 20.63 2.67 0.90
N GLU A 295 19.53 3.05 1.55
CA GLU A 295 18.94 2.27 2.64
C GLU A 295 18.38 0.91 2.19
N PHE A 296 17.93 0.80 0.94
CA PHE A 296 17.35 -0.43 0.43
C PHE A 296 18.42 -1.40 -0.09
N VAL A 297 18.97 -2.22 0.80
CA VAL A 297 19.82 -3.35 0.42
C VAL A 297 18.96 -4.43 -0.25
N LEU A 298 19.23 -4.70 -1.53
CA LEU A 298 18.49 -5.70 -2.29
C LEU A 298 18.85 -7.12 -1.80
N PRO A 299 17.87 -8.01 -1.62
CA PRO A 299 18.12 -9.41 -1.27
C PRO A 299 18.72 -10.17 -2.46
N VAL A 300 19.13 -11.42 -2.24
CA VAL A 300 19.51 -12.32 -3.35
C VAL A 300 18.25 -12.64 -4.19
N PRO A 301 18.32 -12.58 -5.54
CA PRO A 301 17.20 -12.96 -6.40
C PRO A 301 16.69 -14.37 -6.09
N TYR A 302 15.36 -14.57 -6.15
CA TYR A 302 14.76 -15.90 -6.00
C TYR A 302 15.26 -16.94 -7.02
N ASN A 303 15.70 -16.48 -8.20
CA ASN A 303 16.22 -17.37 -9.26
C ASN A 303 17.72 -17.64 -9.15
N GLU A 304 18.42 -17.07 -8.15
CA GLU A 304 19.82 -17.38 -7.89
C GLU A 304 19.91 -18.47 -6.82
N ILE A 305 20.45 -19.61 -7.25
CA ILE A 305 20.80 -20.73 -6.40
C ILE A 305 22.01 -20.30 -5.56
N ASP A 306 22.01 -20.56 -4.25
CA ASP A 306 23.20 -20.30 -3.45
C ASP A 306 24.40 -21.16 -3.92
N LYS A 307 25.60 -20.85 -3.41
CA LYS A 307 26.85 -21.56 -3.74
C LYS A 307 26.80 -23.08 -3.45
N ASN A 308 25.77 -23.53 -2.72
CA ASN A 308 25.54 -24.90 -2.28
C ASN A 308 24.36 -25.57 -2.99
N GLY A 309 23.82 -24.98 -4.07
CA GLY A 309 22.75 -25.62 -4.83
C GLY A 309 21.35 -25.45 -4.21
N LYS A 310 21.19 -24.64 -3.14
CA LYS A 310 19.92 -24.47 -2.44
C LYS A 310 19.19 -23.21 -2.88
N ASN A 311 17.89 -23.36 -3.12
CA ASN A 311 16.98 -22.24 -3.31
C ASN A 311 16.75 -21.57 -1.94
N ILE A 312 17.15 -20.31 -1.79
CA ILE A 312 17.18 -19.61 -0.49
C ILE A 312 15.77 -19.39 0.08
N TYR A 313 14.74 -19.47 -0.76
CA TYR A 313 13.33 -19.34 -0.39
C TYR A 313 12.51 -20.56 -0.83
N ARG A 314 12.77 -21.73 -0.24
CA ARG A 314 11.70 -22.72 -0.05
C ARG A 314 11.29 -22.67 1.42
N PRO A 315 10.03 -22.32 1.74
CA PRO A 315 9.46 -22.72 3.03
C PRO A 315 9.64 -24.25 3.14
N GLN A 316 10.13 -24.73 4.27
CA GLN A 316 10.14 -26.17 4.57
C GLN A 316 8.71 -26.71 4.58
#